data_AF-A0AAV5Z947-F1
#
_entry.id   AF-A0AAV5Z947-F1
#
_cell.length_a   1.000
_cell.length_b   1.000
_cell.length_c   1.000
_cell.angle_alpha   90.00
_cell.angle_beta   90.00
_cell.angle_gamma   90.00
#
_symmetry.space_group_name_H-M   'P 1'
#
loop_
_entity.id
_entity.type
_entity.pdbx_description
1 polymer ?
#
loop_
_entity_poly.entity_id
_entity_poly.type
_entity_poly.pdbx_seq_one_letter_code
_entity_poly.pdbx_strand_id
1 'polypeptide(L)'
;MRQRLLAWQWSDYTAKHRDRGNLLLHAIAVPLFLVSTLALVGALVTREGVAAVFAVAGMGVSVLLQGRGHRREREAPMPFDGAGDFVTRFFVEQWVT
;
A
#
# COMPACT_ATOMS: atom_id res chain seq x y z
N MET A 1 -15.20 -1.80 6.30
CA MET A 1 -14.44 -0.53 6.21
C MET A 1 -14.50 0.11 7.59
N ARG A 2 -13.35 0.53 8.11
CA ARG A 2 -13.23 1.11 9.45
C ARG A 2 -13.82 2.51 9.53
N GLN A 3 -14.53 2.81 10.63
CA GLN A 3 -15.03 4.16 10.89
C GLN A 3 -13.86 5.12 11.19
N ARG A 4 -13.93 6.36 10.70
CA ARG A 4 -12.90 7.38 10.91
C ARG A 4 -11.48 6.89 10.52
N LEU A 5 -11.40 6.16 9.40
CA LEU A 5 -10.18 5.48 8.94
C LEU A 5 -8.92 6.36 9.00
N LEU A 6 -8.97 7.57 8.44
CA LEU A 6 -7.82 8.48 8.44
C LEU A 6 -7.35 8.84 9.84
N ALA A 7 -8.27 9.26 10.72
CA ALA A 7 -7.92 9.62 12.10
C ALA A 7 -7.34 8.42 12.86
N TRP A 8 -7.89 7.22 12.64
CA TRP A 8 -7.38 5.99 13.21
C TRP A 8 -5.97 5.65 12.71
N GLN A 9 -5.76 5.67 11.39
CA GLN A 9 -4.47 5.32 10.77
C GLN A 9 -3.36 6.30 11.15
N TRP A 10 -3.68 7.60 11.20
CA TRP A 10 -2.76 8.62 11.71
C TRP A 10 -2.42 8.45 13.19
N SER A 11 -3.41 8.07 14.01
CA SER A 11 -3.17 7.91 15.46
C SER A 11 -2.17 6.80 15.79
N ASP A 12 -2.02 5.82 14.91
CA ASP A 12 -1.13 4.66 15.09
C ASP A 12 0.11 4.73 14.16
N TYR A 13 0.20 5.73 13.28
CA TYR A 13 1.20 5.79 12.21
C TYR A 13 2.63 5.65 12.73
N THR A 14 3.00 6.42 13.75
CA THR A 14 4.35 6.40 14.33
C THR A 14 4.72 5.07 14.97
N ALA A 15 3.73 4.31 15.47
CA ALA A 15 3.97 2.99 16.06
C ALA A 15 4.22 1.93 14.98
N LYS A 16 3.70 2.12 13.76
CA LYS A 16 3.83 1.19 12.62
C LYS A 16 4.85 1.63 11.55
N HIS A 17 5.52 2.76 11.74
CA HIS A 17 6.51 3.31 10.80
C HIS A 17 7.73 3.87 11.54
N ARG A 18 8.40 3.01 12.31
CA ARG A 18 9.56 3.41 13.12
C ARG A 18 10.85 2.71 12.70
N ASP A 19 10.77 1.50 12.15
CA ASP A 19 11.95 0.80 11.66
C ASP A 19 12.50 1.48 10.40
N ARG A 20 13.81 1.76 10.40
CA ARG A 20 14.46 2.41 9.26
C ARG A 20 14.40 1.55 8.00
N GLY A 21 14.50 0.23 8.15
CA GLY A 21 14.37 -0.70 7.02
C GLY A 21 12.96 -0.71 6.45
N ASN A 22 11.94 -0.66 7.31
CA ASN A 22 10.55 -0.49 6.90
C ASN A 22 10.35 0.81 6.11
N LEU A 23 10.85 1.93 6.64
CA LEU A 23 10.74 3.24 5.98
C LEU A 23 11.45 3.27 4.62
N LEU A 24 12.64 2.64 4.49
CA LEU A 24 13.35 2.53 3.22
C LEU A 24 12.57 1.67 2.21
N LEU A 25 11.97 0.56 2.66
CA LEU A 25 11.11 -0.26 1.79
C LEU A 25 9.87 0.53 1.35
N HIS A 26 9.24 1.31 2.23
CA HIS A 26 8.11 2.17 1.89
C HIS A 26 8.49 3.25 0.88
N ALA A 27 9.65 3.90 1.05
CA ALA A 27 10.14 4.93 0.14
C ALA A 27 10.27 4.45 -1.32
N ILE A 28 10.42 3.13 -1.54
CA ILE A 28 10.46 2.51 -2.88
C ILE A 28 9.08 1.95 -3.26
N ALA A 29 8.42 1.25 -2.33
CA ALA A 29 7.20 0.53 -2.60
C ALA A 29 6.00 1.47 -2.85
N VAL A 30 5.90 2.59 -2.13
CA VAL A 30 4.81 3.55 -2.30
C VAL A 30 4.86 4.19 -3.70
N PRO A 31 5.99 4.77 -4.17
CA PRO A 31 6.08 5.27 -5.55
C PRO A 31 5.81 4.20 -6.62
N LEU A 32 6.28 2.97 -6.42
CA LEU A 32 5.98 1.85 -7.33
C LEU A 32 4.46 1.63 -7.42
N PHE A 33 3.75 1.61 -6.29
CA PHE A 33 2.30 1.46 -6.29
C PHE A 33 1.59 2.61 -7.01
N LEU A 34 2.00 3.85 -6.75
CA LEU A 34 1.41 5.03 -7.39
C LEU A 34 1.59 4.99 -8.91
N VAL A 35 2.80 4.73 -9.39
CA VAL A 35 3.10 4.60 -10.82
C VAL A 35 2.34 3.44 -11.44
N SER A 36 2.30 2.28 -10.79
CA SER A 36 1.55 1.12 -11.27
C SER A 36 0.03 1.40 -11.29
N THR A 37 -0.51 2.15 -10.34
CA THR A 37 -1.93 2.54 -10.33
C THR A 37 -2.24 3.44 -11.51
N LEU A 38 -1.42 4.47 -11.77
CA LEU A 38 -1.58 5.35 -12.92
C LEU A 38 -1.42 4.60 -14.25
N ALA A 39 -0.44 3.69 -14.33
CA ALA A 39 -0.22 2.85 -15.49
C ALA A 39 -1.41 1.91 -15.75
N LEU A 40 -2.03 1.35 -14.71
CA LEU A 40 -3.23 0.53 -14.84
C LEU A 40 -4.39 1.35 -15.41
N VAL A 41 -4.63 2.55 -14.88
CA VAL A 41 -5.67 3.45 -15.40
C VAL A 41 -5.41 3.78 -16.87
N GLY A 42 -4.18 4.15 -17.22
CA GLY A 42 -3.79 4.41 -18.61
C GLY A 42 -4.03 3.21 -19.52
N ALA A 43 -3.56 2.03 -19.12
CA ALA A 43 -3.73 0.78 -19.87
C ALA A 43 -5.20 0.40 -20.09
N LEU A 44 -6.06 0.62 -19.09
CA LEU A 44 -7.49 0.36 -19.22
C LEU A 44 -8.16 1.33 -20.20
N VAL A 45 -7.79 2.62 -20.17
CA VAL A 45 -8.30 3.64 -21.10
C VAL A 45 -7.88 3.34 -22.54
N THR A 46 -6.63 2.93 -22.75
CA THR A 46 -6.10 2.58 -24.08
C THR A 46 -6.40 1.14 -24.51
N ARG A 47 -7.01 0.33 -23.63
CA ARG A 47 -7.28 -1.11 -23.83
C ARG A 47 -6.01 -1.95 -24.05
N GLU A 48 -4.90 -1.56 -23.45
CA GLU A 48 -3.61 -2.25 -23.54
C GLU A 48 -3.49 -3.34 -22.47
N GLY A 49 -3.93 -4.56 -22.81
CA GLY A 49 -4.00 -5.67 -21.85
C GLY A 49 -2.66 -6.07 -21.23
N VAL A 50 -1.58 -6.08 -22.01
CA VAL A 50 -0.23 -6.44 -21.51
C VAL A 50 0.25 -5.41 -20.49
N ALA A 51 0.06 -4.12 -20.77
CA ALA A 51 0.41 -3.05 -19.84
C ALA A 51 -0.40 -3.15 -18.54
N ALA A 52 -1.68 -3.51 -18.62
CA ALA A 52 -2.52 -3.73 -17.45
C ALA A 52 -1.98 -4.88 -16.56
N VAL A 53 -1.52 -5.98 -17.16
CA VAL A 53 -0.91 -7.10 -16.41
C VAL A 53 0.36 -6.66 -15.68
N PHE A 54 1.26 -5.93 -16.34
CA PHE A 54 2.48 -5.42 -15.68
C PHE A 54 2.16 -4.42 -14.57
N ALA A 55 1.15 -3.57 -14.76
CA ALA A 55 0.70 -2.64 -13.74
C ALA A 55 0.18 -3.38 -12.49
N VAL A 56 -0.68 -4.38 -12.67
CA VAL A 56 -1.18 -5.22 -11.56
C VAL A 56 -0.02 -5.95 -10.87
N ALA A 57 0.94 -6.49 -11.63
CA ALA A 57 2.11 -7.15 -11.08
C ALA A 57 2.96 -6.18 -10.24
N GLY A 58 3.17 -4.94 -10.70
CA GLY A 58 3.89 -3.89 -9.97
C GLY A 58 3.20 -3.51 -8.66
N MET A 59 1.86 -3.38 -8.67
CA MET A 59 1.07 -3.19 -7.43
C MET A 59 1.29 -4.37 -6.46
N GLY A 60 1.27 -5.61 -6.96
CA GLY A 60 1.52 -6.81 -6.15
C GLY A 60 2.91 -6.82 -5.53
N VAL A 61 3.95 -6.45 -6.28
CA VAL A 61 5.32 -6.33 -5.76
C VAL A 61 5.38 -5.28 -4.65
N SER A 62 4.74 -4.13 -4.82
CA SER A 62 4.67 -3.10 -3.78
C SER A 62 4.04 -3.63 -2.48
N VAL A 63 2.90 -4.32 -2.57
CA VAL A 63 2.24 -4.95 -1.42
C VAL A 63 3.18 -5.95 -0.71
N LEU A 64 3.92 -6.75 -1.46
CA LEU A 64 4.87 -7.72 -0.90
C LEU A 64 6.07 -7.06 -0.20
N LEU A 65 6.55 -5.92 -0.71
CA LEU A 65 7.64 -5.16 -0.11
C LEU A 65 7.19 -4.47 1.18
N GLN A 66 6.03 -3.83 1.18
CA GLN A 66 5.47 -3.20 2.39
C GLN A 66 5.14 -4.25 3.44
N GLY A 67 4.55 -5.37 3.05
CA GLY A 67 4.31 -6.50 3.95
C GLY A 67 5.59 -7.14 4.50
N ARG A 68 6.74 -6.97 3.85
CA ARG A 68 8.06 -7.34 4.41
C ARG A 68 8.60 -6.27 5.35
N GLY A 69 8.45 -5.00 5.01
CA GLY A 69 8.83 -3.87 5.85
C GLY A 69 8.09 -3.89 7.18
N HIS A 70 6.76 -4.02 7.15
CA HIS A 70 5.92 -4.07 8.34
C HIS A 70 6.23 -5.23 9.29
N ARG A 71 6.81 -6.34 8.82
CA ARG A 71 7.28 -7.44 9.70
C ARG A 71 8.51 -7.07 10.52
N ARG A 72 9.19 -5.97 10.19
CA ARG A 72 10.36 -5.45 10.91
C ARG A 72 9.96 -4.50 12.03
N GLU A 73 8.73 -4.02 12.03
CA GLU A 73 8.23 -3.16 13.08
C GLU A 73 8.10 -3.92 14.39
N ARG A 74 8.35 -3.24 15.50
CA ARG A 74 8.22 -3.83 16.83
C ARG A 74 6.78 -4.19 17.13
N GLU A 75 5.85 -3.37 16.65
CA GLU A 75 4.43 -3.61 16.82
C GLU A 75 3.82 -4.02 15.48
N ALA A 76 3.24 -5.22 15.45
CA ALA A 76 2.57 -5.69 14.25
C ALA A 76 1.38 -4.79 13.89
N PRO A 77 1.11 -4.58 12.58
CA PRO A 77 -0.14 -3.98 12.14
C PRO A 77 -1.34 -4.79 12.62
N MET A 78 -2.43 -4.08 12.95
CA MET A 78 -3.69 -4.74 13.29
C MET A 78 -4.16 -5.61 12.10
N PRO A 79 -4.64 -6.85 12.35
CA PRO A 79 -5.21 -7.69 11.30
C PRO A 79 -6.31 -6.96 10.52
N PHE A 80 -6.54 -7.37 9.28
CA PHE A 80 -7.60 -6.79 8.47
C PHE A 80 -8.94 -7.40 8.87
N ASP A 81 -9.97 -6.56 9.03
CA ASP A 81 -11.34 -7.01 9.32
C ASP A 81 -12.03 -7.64 8.08
N GLY A 82 -11.36 -7.62 6.93
CA GLY A 82 -11.80 -8.23 5.67
C GLY A 82 -11.17 -7.55 4.44
N ALA A 83 -11.56 -7.99 3.24
CA ALA A 83 -11.01 -7.47 1.99
C ALA A 83 -11.24 -5.95 1.81
N GLY A 84 -12.43 -5.45 2.19
CA GLY A 84 -12.72 -4.02 2.13
C GLY A 84 -11.86 -3.19 3.10
N ASP A 85 -11.58 -3.72 4.30
CA ASP A 85 -10.68 -3.07 5.26
C ASP A 85 -9.26 -3.00 4.70
N PHE A 86 -8.75 -4.12 4.18
CA PHE A 86 -7.46 -4.20 3.49
C PHE A 86 -7.34 -3.17 2.37
N VAL A 87 -8.29 -3.15 1.41
CA VAL A 87 -8.25 -2.23 0.28
C VAL A 87 -8.25 -0.77 0.73
N THR A 88 -9.11 -0.40 1.69
CA THR A 88 -9.20 1.00 2.14
C THR A 88 -7.97 1.46 2.92
N ARG A 89 -7.46 0.65 3.85
CA ARG A 89 -6.25 0.98 4.63
C ARG A 89 -5.04 1.09 3.74
N PHE A 90 -4.85 0.10 2.87
CA PHE A 90 -3.73 0.09 1.94
C PHE A 90 -3.79 1.29 1.00
N PHE A 91 -4.95 1.58 0.40
CA PHE A 91 -5.10 2.75 -0.47
C PHE A 91 -4.74 4.05 0.28
N VAL A 92 -5.28 4.27 1.48
CA VAL A 92 -4.97 5.47 2.27
C VAL A 92 -3.49 5.55 2.63
N GLU A 93 -2.85 4.42 2.93
CA GLU A 93 -1.40 4.33 3.21
C GLU A 93 -0.55 4.72 2.00
N GLN A 94 -1.01 4.45 0.78
CA GLN A 94 -0.23 4.83 -0.41
C GLN A 94 -0.37 6.31 -0.76
N TRP A 95 -1.51 6.92 -0.43
CA TRP A 95 -1.90 8.24 -0.96
C TRP A 95 -1.94 9.36 0.08
N VAL A 96 -2.00 9.03 1.38
CA VAL A 96 -2.29 10.02 2.43
C VAL A 96 -1.42 9.87 3.68
N THR A 97 -1.24 8.66 4.21
CA THR A 97 -0.55 8.42 5.49
C THR A 97 0.75 7.67 5.27
#